data_AF-A0A942CD34-F1
#
_entry.id   AF-A0A942CD34-F1
#
_cell.length_a   1.000
_cell.length_b   1.000
_cell.length_c   1.000
_cell.angle_alpha   90.00
_cell.angle_beta   90.00
_cell.angle_gamma   90.00
#
_symmetry.space_group_name_H-M   'P 1'
#
loop_
_entity.id
_entity.type
_entity.pdbx_description
1 polymer ?
#
loop_
_entity_poly.entity_id
_entity_poly.type
_entity_poly.pdbx_seq_one_letter_code
_entity_poly.pdbx_strand_id
1 'polypeptide(L)'
;MSVAVVVEPEVEEGVLLRLLAQYPVWVIETPANRAVCRRIWAVKDPGLAELTIYDVNNPADRLKNCLNVVGTVELHHPLDGVLILIGVADTEELITGFEGFGYAIERGLRYLSAKREVTRQTR
;
A
#
# COMPACT_ATOMS: atom_id res chain seq x y z
N MET A 1 -4.47 13.46 7.35
CA MET A 1 -4.46 12.06 7.85
C MET A 1 -3.89 11.18 6.76
N SER A 2 -2.88 10.35 7.03
CA SER A 2 -2.22 9.56 5.99
C SER A 2 -2.91 8.21 5.74
N VAL A 3 -2.94 7.76 4.49
CA VAL A 3 -3.50 6.46 4.07
C VAL A 3 -2.42 5.68 3.32
N ALA A 4 -2.31 4.37 3.57
CA ALA A 4 -1.40 3.50 2.84
C ALA A 4 -2.11 2.75 1.71
N VAL A 5 -1.51 2.79 0.52
CA VAL A 5 -1.97 2.08 -0.68
C VAL A 5 -0.90 1.07 -1.08
N VAL A 6 -1.27 -0.20 -1.06
CA VAL A 6 -0.41 -1.35 -1.36
C VAL A 6 -0.81 -1.94 -2.70
N VAL A 7 0.01 -1.68 -3.71
CA VAL A 7 -0.12 -2.25 -5.06
C VAL A 7 0.90 -3.38 -5.32
N GLU A 8 1.60 -3.85 -4.29
CA GLU A 8 2.42 -5.06 -4.37
C GLU A 8 1.50 -6.30 -4.50
N PRO A 9 1.62 -7.11 -5.56
CA PRO A 9 0.77 -8.29 -5.76
C PRO A 9 0.93 -9.38 -4.69
N GLU A 10 2.07 -9.40 -4.01
CA GLU A 10 2.38 -10.36 -2.95
C GLU A 10 3.00 -9.63 -1.76
N VAL A 11 2.15 -9.05 -0.90
CA VAL A 11 2.62 -8.37 0.31
C VAL A 11 2.77 -9.36 1.47
N GLU A 12 3.86 -9.22 2.22
CA GLU A 12 4.06 -9.97 3.45
C GLU A 12 3.11 -9.50 4.56
N GLU A 13 2.59 -10.43 5.36
CA GLU A 13 1.68 -10.14 6.47
C GLU A 13 2.27 -9.15 7.49
N GLY A 14 3.56 -9.28 7.80
CA GLY A 14 4.26 -8.38 8.71
C GLY A 14 4.34 -6.94 8.20
N VAL A 15 4.30 -6.72 6.88
CA VAL A 15 4.26 -5.38 6.29
C VAL A 15 2.89 -4.76 6.49
N LEU A 16 1.82 -5.52 6.18
CA LEU A 16 0.45 -5.06 6.40
C LEU A 16 0.17 -4.75 7.87
N LEU A 17 0.60 -5.60 8.80
CA LEU A 17 0.41 -5.35 10.24
C LEU A 17 1.12 -4.07 10.70
N ARG A 18 2.33 -3.78 10.21
CA ARG A 18 3.05 -2.53 10.55
C ARG A 18 2.36 -1.28 9.99
N LEU A 19 1.78 -1.38 8.80
CA LEU A 19 1.00 -0.30 8.20
C LEU A 19 -0.30 -0.07 8.98
N LEU A 20 -1.04 -1.15 9.26
CA LEU A 20 -2.32 -1.12 9.99
C LEU A 20 -2.17 -0.61 11.43
N ALA A 21 -0.99 -0.72 12.04
CA ALA A 21 -0.74 -0.12 13.35
C ALA A 21 -0.74 1.42 13.34
N GLN A 22 -0.70 2.06 12.16
CA GLN A 22 -0.52 3.50 12.02
C GLN A 22 -1.51 4.16 11.03
N TYR A 23 -1.94 3.44 10.00
CA TYR A 23 -2.68 4.01 8.87
C TYR A 23 -3.80 3.07 8.41
N PRO A 24 -4.93 3.62 7.93
CA PRO A 24 -5.83 2.86 7.07
C PRO A 24 -5.07 2.31 5.86
N VAL A 25 -5.32 1.05 5.50
CA VAL A 25 -4.61 0.35 4.43
C VAL A 25 -5.56 -0.12 3.35
N TRP A 26 -5.27 0.27 2.12
CA TRP A 26 -5.90 -0.21 0.90
C TRP A 26 -4.94 -1.12 0.16
N VAL A 27 -5.33 -2.36 -0.13
CA VAL A 27 -4.47 -3.33 -0.80
C VAL A 27 -5.16 -3.92 -2.02
N ILE A 28 -4.42 -4.06 -3.13
CA ILE A 28 -4.96 -4.68 -4.34
C ILE A 28 -5.37 -6.12 -4.08
N GLU A 29 -6.45 -6.52 -4.72
CA GLU A 29 -6.89 -7.90 -4.69
C GLU A 29 -5.97 -8.79 -5.53
N THR A 30 -5.33 -9.74 -4.85
CA THR A 30 -4.69 -10.92 -5.45
C THR A 30 -5.00 -12.14 -4.57
N PRO A 31 -4.86 -13.37 -5.09
CA PRO A 31 -5.01 -14.57 -4.25
C PRO A 31 -4.11 -14.56 -3.01
N ALA A 32 -2.87 -14.06 -3.15
CA ALA A 32 -1.91 -13.94 -2.05
C ALA A 32 -2.35 -12.90 -1.02
N ASN A 33 -2.65 -11.68 -1.45
CA ASN A 33 -3.07 -10.59 -0.57
C ASN A 33 -4.40 -10.94 0.14
N ARG A 34 -5.36 -11.52 -0.58
CA ARG A 34 -6.63 -11.99 -0.03
C ARG A 34 -6.44 -13.02 1.09
N ALA A 35 -5.51 -13.96 0.91
CA ALA A 35 -5.20 -14.95 1.94
C ALA A 35 -4.62 -14.28 3.20
N VAL A 36 -3.75 -13.28 3.04
CA VAL A 36 -3.17 -12.50 4.15
C VAL A 36 -4.25 -11.69 4.87
N CYS A 37 -5.04 -10.90 4.16
CA CYS A 37 -6.10 -10.07 4.75
C CYS A 37 -7.13 -10.91 5.53
N ARG A 38 -7.48 -12.10 5.04
CA ARG A 38 -8.36 -13.03 5.77
C ARG A 38 -7.80 -13.47 7.12
N ARG A 39 -6.48 -13.72 7.21
CA ARG A 39 -5.85 -14.06 8.48
C ARG A 39 -5.85 -12.88 9.44
N ILE A 40 -5.54 -11.68 8.95
CA ILE A 40 -5.58 -10.44 9.75
C ILE A 40 -6.99 -10.19 10.30
N TRP A 41 -8.02 -10.22 9.45
CA TRP A 41 -9.41 -10.02 9.89
C TRP A 41 -9.89 -11.07 10.90
N ALA A 42 -9.36 -12.29 10.87
CA ALA A 42 -9.72 -13.33 11.82
C ALA A 42 -9.29 -13.02 13.26
N VAL A 43 -8.23 -12.21 13.45
CA VAL A 43 -7.71 -11.85 14.77
C VAL A 43 -8.59 -10.83 15.49
N LYS A 44 -9.35 -10.00 14.74
CA LYS A 44 -10.24 -8.94 15.28
C LYS A 44 -9.56 -8.04 16.32
N ASP A 45 -8.33 -7.62 16.06
CA ASP A 45 -7.60 -6.70 16.93
C ASP A 45 -8.14 -5.27 16.80
N PRO A 46 -8.75 -4.68 17.85
CA PRO A 46 -9.26 -3.31 17.80
C PRO A 46 -8.16 -2.24 17.74
N GLY A 47 -6.90 -2.61 17.96
CA GLY A 47 -5.75 -1.72 17.83
C GLY A 47 -5.27 -1.52 16.38
N LEU A 48 -5.82 -2.26 15.42
CA LEU A 48 -5.51 -2.12 14.00
C LEU A 48 -6.47 -1.15 13.33
N ALA A 49 -5.93 -0.32 12.43
CA ALA A 49 -6.70 0.54 11.56
C ALA A 49 -7.50 -0.26 10.51
N GLU A 50 -8.28 0.45 9.71
CA GLU A 50 -9.12 -0.15 8.66
C GLU A 50 -8.28 -0.80 7.57
N LEU A 51 -8.67 -2.01 7.16
CA LEU A 51 -8.08 -2.77 6.07
C LEU A 51 -9.11 -3.00 4.97
N THR A 52 -8.83 -2.48 3.77
CA THR A 52 -9.69 -2.58 2.59
C THR A 52 -8.96 -3.33 1.48
N ILE A 53 -9.60 -4.35 0.91
CA ILE A 53 -9.20 -4.98 -0.35
C ILE A 53 -9.98 -4.34 -1.50
N TYR A 54 -9.31 -4.05 -2.61
CA TYR A 54 -9.98 -3.54 -3.82
C TYR A 54 -9.57 -4.30 -5.08
N ASP A 55 -10.55 -4.55 -5.95
CA ASP A 55 -10.35 -5.31 -7.17
C ASP A 55 -9.51 -4.55 -8.21
N VAL A 56 -8.66 -5.29 -8.92
CA VAL A 56 -7.85 -4.78 -10.04
C VAL A 56 -7.88 -5.73 -11.23
N ASN A 57 -7.90 -5.18 -12.44
CA ASN A 57 -7.95 -5.98 -13.68
C ASN A 57 -6.61 -6.66 -13.99
N ASN A 58 -5.50 -5.97 -13.70
CA ASN A 58 -4.16 -6.49 -13.93
C ASN A 58 -3.26 -6.15 -12.74
N PRO A 59 -2.99 -7.09 -11.82
CA PRO A 59 -2.11 -6.88 -10.69
C PRO A 59 -0.68 -6.44 -11.08
N ALA A 60 -0.21 -6.78 -12.28
CA ALA A 60 1.12 -6.39 -12.75
C ALA A 60 1.21 -4.91 -13.15
N ASP A 61 0.09 -4.24 -13.46
CA ASP A 61 0.04 -2.83 -13.84
C ASP A 61 -0.08 -1.93 -12.61
N ARG A 62 0.99 -1.92 -11.82
CA ARG A 62 1.03 -1.29 -10.48
C ARG A 62 0.79 0.21 -10.53
N LEU A 63 1.33 0.87 -11.55
CA LEU A 63 1.16 2.31 -11.77
C LEU A 63 -0.32 2.65 -12.00
N LYS A 64 -0.97 1.97 -12.94
CA LYS A 64 -2.39 2.17 -13.23
C LYS A 64 -3.27 1.82 -12.04
N ASN A 65 -2.96 0.75 -11.32
CA ASN A 65 -3.70 0.38 -10.11
C ASN A 65 -3.60 1.45 -9.01
N CYS A 66 -2.43 2.08 -8.87
CA CYS A 66 -2.24 3.21 -7.96
C CYS A 66 -3.07 4.43 -8.39
N LEU A 67 -3.03 4.82 -9.67
CA LEU A 67 -3.77 5.98 -10.17
C LEU A 67 -5.30 5.79 -10.11
N ASN A 68 -5.78 4.57 -10.35
CA ASN A 68 -7.22 4.27 -10.33
C ASN A 68 -7.82 4.31 -8.92
N VAL A 69 -7.06 3.93 -7.89
CA VAL A 69 -7.60 3.85 -6.53
C VAL A 69 -7.72 5.21 -5.85
N VAL A 70 -6.95 6.21 -6.30
CA VAL A 70 -6.88 7.56 -5.69
C VAL A 70 -8.25 8.19 -5.54
N GLY A 71 -9.05 8.22 -6.61
CA GLY A 71 -10.38 8.81 -6.57
C GLY A 71 -11.32 8.08 -5.62
N THR A 72 -11.15 6.77 -5.41
CA THR A 72 -11.94 6.01 -4.44
C THR A 72 -11.49 6.26 -3.01
N VAL A 73 -10.17 6.33 -2.77
CA VAL A 73 -9.59 6.66 -1.46
C VAL A 73 -10.02 8.06 -1.03
N GLU A 74 -10.00 9.04 -1.94
CA GLU A 74 -10.44 10.41 -1.67
C GLU A 74 -11.89 10.48 -1.19
N LEU A 75 -12.80 9.70 -1.78
CA LEU A 75 -14.20 9.67 -1.37
C LEU A 75 -14.40 9.12 0.05
N HIS A 76 -13.55 8.19 0.49
CA HIS A 76 -13.63 7.56 1.82
C HIS A 76 -12.84 8.30 2.88
N HIS A 77 -11.76 8.97 2.47
CA HIS A 77 -10.86 9.72 3.33
C HIS A 77 -10.63 11.13 2.73
N PRO A 78 -11.67 12.00 2.71
CA PRO A 78 -11.60 13.30 2.04
C PRO A 78 -10.56 14.24 2.67
N LEU A 79 -9.52 14.50 1.86
CA LEU A 79 -8.52 15.58 1.81
C LEU A 79 -7.99 16.22 3.12
N ASP A 80 -6.79 15.78 3.48
CA ASP A 80 -5.56 16.54 3.86
C ASP A 80 -4.47 15.49 4.17
N GLY A 81 -4.32 14.52 3.27
CA GLY A 81 -3.69 13.24 3.56
C GLY A 81 -2.49 12.94 2.69
N VAL A 82 -1.41 12.52 3.33
CA VAL A 82 -0.28 11.92 2.63
C VAL A 82 -0.67 10.50 2.20
N LEU A 83 -0.38 10.16 0.94
CA LEU A 83 -0.49 8.79 0.47
C LEU A 83 0.86 8.07 0.58
N ILE A 84 0.85 6.95 1.28
CA ILE A 84 1.99 6.05 1.40
C ILE A 84 1.82 4.95 0.35
N LEU A 85 2.67 4.95 -0.67
CA LEU A 85 2.58 3.99 -1.78
C LEU A 85 3.58 2.84 -1.59
N ILE A 86 3.10 1.60 -1.66
CA ILE A 86 3.91 0.39 -1.53
C ILE A 86 3.78 -0.48 -2.78
N GLY A 87 4.92 -0.90 -3.35
CA GLY A 87 4.97 -1.79 -4.50
C GLY A 87 5.05 -1.08 -5.86
N VAL A 88 5.03 0.24 -5.91
CA VAL A 88 5.22 1.04 -7.14
C VAL A 88 6.47 1.90 -7.03
N ALA A 89 7.17 2.11 -8.14
CA ALA A 89 8.32 3.01 -8.20
C ALA A 89 7.87 4.47 -8.29
N ASP A 90 8.63 5.36 -7.67
CA ASP A 90 8.48 6.80 -7.84
C ASP A 90 8.82 7.16 -9.30
N THR A 91 7.80 7.36 -10.12
CA THR A 91 7.93 7.80 -11.52
C THR A 91 7.33 9.19 -11.67
N GLU A 92 7.80 9.96 -12.66
CA GLU A 92 7.23 11.27 -12.97
C GLU A 92 5.73 11.15 -13.29
N GLU A 93 5.33 10.11 -14.04
CA GLU A 93 3.93 9.85 -14.36
C GLU A 93 3.06 9.66 -13.10
N LEU A 94 3.55 8.92 -12.10
CA LEU A 94 2.89 8.76 -10.81
C LEU A 94 2.78 10.13 -10.11
N ILE A 95 3.88 10.87 -10.00
CA ILE A 95 3.92 12.17 -9.31
C ILE A 95 2.94 13.15 -9.95
N THR A 96 3.03 13.35 -11.27
CA THR A 96 2.13 14.24 -12.01
C THR A 96 0.67 13.79 -11.92
N GLY A 97 0.44 12.47 -11.94
CA GLY A 97 -0.89 11.91 -11.72
C GLY A 97 -1.48 12.34 -10.38
N PHE A 98 -0.75 12.14 -9.28
CA PHE A 98 -1.21 12.49 -7.92
C PHE A 98 -1.31 14.00 -7.67
N GLU A 99 -0.40 14.80 -8.23
CA GLU A 99 -0.50 16.27 -8.17
C GLU A 99 -1.77 16.76 -8.87
N GLY A 100 -2.17 16.12 -9.97
CA GLY A 100 -3.44 16.40 -10.67
C GLY A 100 -4.69 16.14 -9.81
N PHE A 101 -4.58 15.30 -8.77
CA PHE A 101 -5.62 15.03 -7.79
C PHE A 101 -5.46 15.82 -6.48
N GLY A 102 -4.48 16.74 -6.39
CA GLY A 102 -4.23 17.56 -5.20
C GLY A 102 -3.46 16.84 -4.08
N TYR A 103 -2.85 15.69 -4.34
CA TYR A 103 -2.05 14.95 -3.36
C TYR A 103 -0.57 15.30 -3.43
N ALA A 104 0.06 15.46 -2.26
CA ALA A 104 1.51 15.42 -2.13
C ALA A 104 1.98 13.98 -1.83
N ILE A 105 2.92 13.46 -2.60
CA ILE A 105 3.52 12.15 -2.34
C ILE A 105 4.65 12.32 -1.31
N GLU A 106 4.50 11.74 -0.12
CA GLU A 106 5.61 11.65 0.84
C GLU A 106 6.50 10.47 0.47
N ARG A 107 7.72 10.79 0.06
CA ARG A 107 8.76 9.80 -0.30
C ARG A 107 9.28 9.15 0.98
N GLY A 108 8.73 8.01 1.38
CA GLY A 108 9.00 7.52 2.75
C GLY A 108 9.23 6.03 2.92
N LEU A 109 8.42 5.14 2.32
CA LEU A 109 8.50 3.71 2.62
C LEU A 109 9.08 2.93 1.44
N ARG A 110 10.36 3.20 1.18
CA ARG A 110 11.18 2.36 0.30
C ARG A 110 11.21 0.93 0.85
N TYR A 111 10.60 0.01 0.10
CA TYR A 111 10.83 -1.43 0.16
C TYR A 111 10.94 -2.04 1.58
N LEU A 112 9.80 -2.44 2.15
CA LEU A 112 9.77 -3.60 3.05
C LEU A 112 9.57 -4.88 2.21
N SER A 113 10.47 -5.16 1.26
CA SER A 113 10.64 -6.53 0.80
C SER A 113 11.71 -7.15 1.69
N ALA A 114 11.30 -8.04 2.60
CA ALA A 114 12.24 -8.81 3.40
C ALA A 114 12.84 -9.94 2.55
N LYS A 115 13.58 -9.59 1.48
CA LYS A 115 14.55 -10.52 0.91
C LYS A 115 15.92 -10.18 1.48
N ARG A 116 16.33 -11.06 2.40
CA ARG A 116 17.69 -11.21 2.94
C ARG A 116 18.77 -10.77 1.95
N GLU A 117 19.56 -9.77 2.32
CA GLU A 117 20.99 -9.75 1.98
C GLU A 117 21.78 -9.85 3.29
N VAL A 118 22.22 -11.07 3.58
CA VAL A 118 23.34 -11.32 4.47
C VAL A 118 24.60 -10.94 3.69
N THR A 119 25.04 -9.70 3.80
CA THR A 119 26.42 -9.35 3.45
C THR A 119 27.27 -9.61 4.69
N ARG A 120 27.69 -10.87 4.86
CA ARG A 120 28.88 -11.17 5.66
C ARG A 120 30.05 -10.45 5.00
N GLN A 121 30.51 -9.36 5.60
CA GLN A 121 31.87 -8.89 5.35
C GLN A 121 32.82 -9.97 5.87
N THR A 122 33.43 -10.68 4.94
CA THR A 122 34.69 -11.39 5.12
C THR A 122 35.73 -10.43 5.68
N ARG A 123 36.28 -10.80 6.83
CA ARG A 123 37.66 -10.51 7.20
C ARG A 123 38.33 -11.84 7.52
#